data_AF-A0A3S9LIX8-F1
#
_entry.id   AF-A0A3S9LIX8-F1
#
_cell.length_a   1.000
_cell.length_b   1.000
_cell.length_c   1.000
_cell.angle_alpha   90.00
_cell.angle_beta   90.00
_cell.angle_gamma   90.00
#
_symmetry.space_group_name_H-M   'P 1'
#
loop_
_entity.id
_entity.type
_entity.pdbx_description
1 polymer ?
#
loop_
_entity_poly.entity_id
_entity_poly.type
_entity_poly.pdbx_seq_one_letter_code
_entity_poly.pdbx_strand_id
1 'polypeptide(L)'
;MSTDTPASPPDDLDPEAVADLQARIEALETEVSDLQSEVDDSGPQKMVIIATKGTLDMAYPPLILASTAAAFGYDVTLFHTFWGLEILHEENSKNLQLSSVGNPNMPVPNAIAALPGMDRMTTRMMRNKIDDNDVASIEELIETSLASGVELQACQMTIDLLGYDEDDFYDGVTTGVGAASAFQDMVDADIQLLV
;
A
#
# COMPACT_ATOMS: atom_id res chain seq x y z
N MET A 1 -45.36 -55.84 -0.09
CA MET A 1 -44.80 -54.75 0.72
C MET A 1 -43.30 -54.74 0.51
N SER A 2 -42.86 -53.92 -0.45
CA SER A 2 -41.53 -53.32 -0.66
C SER A 2 -41.35 -53.15 -2.17
N THR A 3 -41.68 -51.95 -2.63
CA THR A 3 -41.41 -51.47 -3.98
C THR A 3 -39.99 -50.92 -4.00
N ASP A 4 -39.03 -51.75 -4.42
CA ASP A 4 -37.76 -51.25 -4.93
C ASP A 4 -38.02 -50.73 -6.35
N THR A 5 -38.17 -49.42 -6.47
CA THR A 5 -38.13 -48.72 -7.75
C THR A 5 -36.65 -48.63 -8.14
N PRO A 6 -36.22 -49.23 -9.26
CA PRO A 6 -34.90 -48.94 -9.80
C PRO A 6 -34.91 -47.47 -10.25
N ALA A 7 -34.11 -46.64 -9.61
CA ALA A 7 -33.78 -45.33 -10.18
C ALA A 7 -33.04 -45.62 -11.50
N SER A 8 -33.63 -45.23 -12.62
CA SER A 8 -32.98 -45.26 -13.92
C SER A 8 -31.65 -44.49 -13.85
N PRO A 9 -30.64 -44.86 -14.65
CA PRO A 9 -29.48 -43.99 -14.85
C PRO A 9 -29.99 -42.62 -15.35
N PRO A 10 -29.28 -41.50 -15.12
CA PRO A 10 -29.62 -40.26 -15.79
C PRO A 10 -29.30 -40.44 -17.29
N ASP A 11 -30.22 -41.09 -18.01
CA ASP A 11 -30.19 -41.24 -19.45
C ASP A 11 -30.53 -39.88 -20.07
N ASP A 12 -29.63 -39.46 -20.94
CA ASP A 12 -29.75 -38.42 -21.96
C ASP A 12 -29.90 -36.98 -21.44
N LEU A 13 -28.75 -36.33 -21.24
CA LEU A 13 -28.67 -34.87 -21.32
C LEU A 13 -29.24 -34.45 -22.69
N ASP A 14 -30.27 -33.60 -22.67
CA ASP A 14 -30.90 -33.05 -23.87
C ASP A 14 -29.83 -32.43 -24.79
N PRO A 15 -29.66 -32.94 -26.03
CA PRO A 15 -28.66 -32.44 -26.97
C PRO A 15 -28.78 -30.93 -27.24
N GLU A 16 -29.99 -30.37 -27.19
CA GLU A 16 -30.22 -28.94 -27.37
C GLU A 16 -29.69 -28.15 -26.17
N ALA A 17 -29.97 -28.61 -24.95
CA ALA A 17 -29.40 -28.01 -23.74
C ALA A 17 -27.87 -28.12 -23.68
N VAL A 18 -27.29 -29.22 -24.18
CA VAL A 18 -25.83 -29.37 -24.29
C VAL A 18 -25.24 -28.38 -25.30
N ALA A 19 -25.90 -28.20 -26.46
CA ALA A 19 -25.45 -27.25 -27.48
C ALA A 19 -25.51 -25.79 -26.99
N ASP A 20 -26.59 -25.41 -26.28
CA ASP A 20 -26.73 -24.08 -25.69
C ASP A 20 -25.64 -23.79 -24.63
N LEU A 21 -25.35 -24.79 -23.78
CA LEU A 21 -24.27 -24.66 -22.80
C LEU A 21 -22.90 -24.55 -23.46
N GLN A 22 -22.64 -25.31 -24.53
CA GLN A 22 -21.38 -25.22 -25.29
C GLN A 22 -21.22 -23.85 -25.94
N ALA A 23 -22.26 -23.31 -26.58
CA ALA A 23 -22.23 -21.98 -27.18
C ALA A 23 -21.95 -20.88 -26.14
N ARG A 24 -22.52 -21.03 -24.94
CA ARG A 24 -22.30 -20.10 -23.83
C ARG A 24 -20.90 -20.22 -23.22
N ILE A 25 -20.34 -21.43 -23.14
CA ILE A 25 -18.94 -21.63 -22.74
C ILE A 25 -18.01 -20.96 -23.75
N GLU A 26 -18.21 -21.18 -25.04
CA GLU A 26 -17.36 -20.59 -26.10
C GLU A 26 -17.43 -19.05 -26.10
N ALA A 27 -18.62 -18.48 -25.86
CA ALA A 27 -18.78 -17.04 -25.69
C ALA A 27 -18.04 -16.52 -24.44
N LEU A 28 -18.14 -17.23 -23.31
CA LEU A 28 -17.43 -16.86 -22.08
C LEU A 28 -15.91 -17.02 -22.21
N GLU A 29 -15.43 -18.07 -22.89
CA GLU A 29 -14.00 -18.28 -23.17
C GLU A 29 -13.44 -17.17 -24.05
N THR A 30 -14.23 -16.69 -25.03
CA THR A 30 -13.86 -15.53 -25.86
C THR A 30 -13.78 -14.25 -25.02
N GLU A 31 -14.81 -13.96 -24.21
CA GLU A 31 -14.82 -12.77 -23.34
C GLU A 31 -13.66 -12.77 -22.34
N VAL A 32 -13.35 -13.94 -21.74
CA VAL A 32 -12.20 -14.08 -20.83
C VAL A 32 -10.88 -13.88 -21.58
N SER A 33 -10.74 -14.42 -22.79
CA SER A 33 -9.54 -14.24 -23.62
C SER A 33 -9.31 -12.78 -23.99
N ASP A 34 -10.38 -12.07 -24.37
CA ASP A 34 -10.31 -10.65 -24.71
C ASP A 34 -9.91 -9.82 -23.49
N LEU A 35 -10.55 -10.03 -22.33
CA LEU A 35 -10.20 -9.36 -21.08
C LEU A 35 -8.76 -9.64 -20.63
N GLN A 36 -8.27 -10.88 -20.77
CA GLN A 36 -6.88 -11.23 -20.48
C GLN A 36 -5.91 -10.47 -21.37
N SER A 37 -6.23 -10.35 -22.67
CA SER A 37 -5.39 -9.59 -23.60
C SER A 37 -5.35 -8.10 -23.29
N GLU A 38 -6.46 -7.49 -22.86
CA GLU A 38 -6.50 -6.08 -22.43
C GLU A 38 -5.64 -5.81 -21.18
N VAL A 39 -5.62 -6.76 -20.24
CA VAL A 39 -4.79 -6.68 -19.03
C VAL A 39 -3.31 -6.87 -19.36
N ASP A 40 -2.96 -7.79 -20.27
CA ASP A 40 -1.57 -8.07 -20.63
C ASP A 40 -0.92 -6.97 -21.50
N ASP A 41 -1.69 -6.28 -22.36
CA ASP A 41 -1.15 -5.24 -23.26
C ASP A 41 -0.90 -3.87 -22.57
N SER A 42 -1.43 -3.67 -21.37
CA SER A 42 -1.38 -2.38 -20.66
C SER A 42 -0.10 -2.17 -19.82
N GLY A 43 0.74 -3.19 -19.66
CA GLY A 43 1.86 -3.17 -18.71
C GLY A 43 1.40 -3.18 -17.24
N PRO A 44 2.33 -3.25 -16.27
CA PRO A 44 1.95 -3.16 -14.85
C PRO A 44 1.29 -1.80 -14.58
N GLN A 45 0.15 -1.83 -13.89
CA GLN A 45 -0.55 -0.60 -13.49
C GLN A 45 0.34 0.24 -12.57
N LYS A 46 0.35 1.55 -12.74
CA LYS A 46 1.23 2.47 -12.03
C LYS A 46 0.52 3.13 -10.86
N MET A 47 1.18 3.14 -9.70
CA MET A 47 0.68 3.81 -8.50
C MET A 47 1.73 4.77 -7.95
N VAL A 48 1.32 6.01 -7.73
CA VAL A 48 2.17 7.02 -7.10
C VAL A 48 1.54 7.47 -5.79
N ILE A 49 2.32 7.44 -4.72
CA ILE A 49 1.94 7.93 -3.40
C ILE A 49 2.90 9.05 -3.01
N ILE A 50 2.35 10.18 -2.55
CA ILE A 50 3.11 11.29 -1.99
C ILE A 50 2.94 11.28 -0.46
N ALA A 51 4.01 10.99 0.27
CA ALA A 51 4.03 10.98 1.73
C ALA A 51 4.61 12.29 2.28
N THR A 52 3.77 13.05 3.00
CA THR A 52 4.12 14.40 3.48
C THR A 52 4.40 14.50 4.99
N LYS A 53 4.03 13.46 5.74
CA LYS A 53 4.06 13.44 7.21
C LYS A 53 4.87 12.25 7.70
N GLY A 54 5.68 12.48 8.73
CA GLY A 54 6.52 11.45 9.36
C GLY A 54 6.18 11.18 10.82
N THR A 55 4.93 11.38 11.26
CA THR A 55 4.53 10.88 12.59
C THR A 55 4.31 9.37 12.54
N LEU A 56 4.40 8.71 13.70
CA LEU A 56 4.29 7.24 13.77
C LEU A 56 3.03 6.71 13.09
N ASP A 57 1.89 7.38 13.27
CA ASP A 57 0.60 7.01 12.67
C ASP A 57 0.50 7.26 11.17
N MET A 58 1.24 8.25 10.65
CA MET A 58 1.19 8.62 9.24
C MET A 58 2.21 7.87 8.39
N ALA A 59 3.17 7.19 9.01
CA ALA A 59 4.14 6.34 8.32
C ALA A 59 3.55 5.00 7.84
N TYR A 60 2.60 4.43 8.59
CA TYR A 60 2.00 3.13 8.25
C TYR A 60 1.17 3.14 6.96
N PRO A 61 0.21 4.07 6.75
CA PRO A 61 -0.65 4.02 5.57
C PRO A 61 0.10 4.01 4.22
N PRO A 62 1.08 4.90 3.95
CA PRO A 62 1.75 4.90 2.65
C PRO A 62 2.59 3.63 2.44
N LEU A 63 3.28 3.13 3.46
CA LEU A 63 4.11 1.92 3.35
C LEU A 63 3.26 0.65 3.17
N ILE A 64 2.16 0.51 3.92
CA ILE A 64 1.23 -0.62 3.78
C ILE A 64 0.60 -0.61 2.38
N LEU A 65 0.14 0.55 1.91
CA LEU A 65 -0.45 0.66 0.57
C LEU A 65 0.58 0.34 -0.51
N ALA A 66 1.80 0.87 -0.41
CA ALA A 66 2.84 0.66 -1.39
C ALA A 66 3.26 -0.81 -1.48
N SER A 67 3.57 -1.44 -0.35
CA SER A 67 3.94 -2.87 -0.30
C SER A 67 2.81 -3.78 -0.78
N THR A 68 1.55 -3.46 -0.42
CA THR A 68 0.39 -4.21 -0.89
C THR A 68 0.20 -4.06 -2.39
N ALA A 69 0.28 -2.85 -2.93
CA ALA A 69 0.14 -2.61 -4.36
C ALA A 69 1.23 -3.32 -5.17
N ALA A 70 2.49 -3.27 -4.70
CA ALA A 70 3.58 -4.03 -5.31
C ALA A 70 3.31 -5.54 -5.32
N ALA A 71 2.75 -6.09 -4.24
CA ALA A 71 2.35 -7.50 -4.19
C ALA A 71 1.23 -7.87 -5.18
N PHE A 72 0.39 -6.90 -5.58
CA PHE A 72 -0.61 -7.05 -6.64
C PHE A 72 -0.07 -6.78 -8.06
N GLY A 73 1.24 -6.54 -8.21
CA GLY A 73 1.89 -6.32 -9.50
C GLY A 73 1.83 -4.88 -10.00
N TYR A 74 1.51 -3.91 -9.13
CA TYR A 74 1.63 -2.50 -9.48
C TYR A 74 3.10 -2.08 -9.50
N ASP A 75 3.44 -1.19 -10.43
CA ASP A 75 4.67 -0.41 -10.39
C ASP A 75 4.46 0.79 -9.47
N VAL A 76 5.14 0.82 -8.33
CA VAL A 76 4.83 1.75 -7.24
C VAL A 76 5.98 2.70 -6.97
N THR A 77 5.69 3.99 -7.06
CA THR A 77 6.59 5.06 -6.60
C THR A 77 6.02 5.70 -5.33
N LEU A 78 6.82 5.74 -4.27
CA LEU A 78 6.46 6.38 -3.01
C LEU A 78 7.41 7.56 -2.73
N PHE A 79 6.95 8.76 -3.08
CA PHE A 79 7.71 10.01 -2.94
C PHE A 79 7.51 10.63 -1.56
N HIS A 80 8.58 10.67 -0.78
CA HIS A 80 8.62 11.28 0.54
C HIS A 80 9.10 12.73 0.43
N THR A 81 8.36 13.64 1.07
CA THR A 81 8.68 15.08 1.09
C THR A 81 8.34 15.69 2.45
N PHE A 82 8.94 16.84 2.78
CA PHE A 82 8.84 17.45 4.11
C PHE A 82 9.13 16.43 5.22
N TRP A 83 8.26 16.35 6.23
CA TRP A 83 8.41 15.44 7.36
C TRP A 83 8.30 13.96 6.95
N GLY A 84 7.82 13.65 5.74
CA GLY A 84 7.83 12.28 5.22
C GLY A 84 9.24 11.68 5.15
N LEU A 85 10.30 12.50 4.98
CA LEU A 85 11.69 12.00 4.95
C LEU A 85 12.11 11.33 6.26
N GLU A 86 11.49 11.69 7.39
CA GLU A 86 11.75 11.06 8.69
C GLU A 86 11.43 9.55 8.68
N ILE A 87 10.57 9.10 7.76
CA ILE A 87 10.27 7.68 7.57
C ILE A 87 11.47 6.96 6.96
N LEU A 88 12.16 7.59 6.00
CA LEU A 88 13.28 6.99 5.27
C LEU A 88 14.64 7.17 5.96
N HIS A 89 14.74 8.11 6.91
CA HIS A 89 15.99 8.37 7.62
C HIS A 89 16.24 7.26 8.66
N GLU A 90 17.38 6.57 8.58
CA GLU A 90 17.64 5.33 9.33
C GLU A 90 17.59 5.47 10.86
N GLU A 91 17.98 6.63 11.39
CA GLU A 91 17.97 6.90 12.82
C GLU A 91 16.62 7.45 13.30
N ASN A 92 15.97 8.29 12.50
CA ASN A 92 14.75 8.98 12.89
C ASN A 92 13.52 8.06 12.78
N SER A 93 13.48 7.17 11.77
CA SER A 93 12.41 6.20 11.54
C SER A 93 12.14 5.31 12.77
N LYS A 94 13.19 5.01 13.53
CA LYS A 94 13.13 4.18 14.77
C LYS A 94 12.46 4.92 15.92
N ASN A 95 12.45 6.25 15.89
CA ASN A 95 12.02 7.12 16.98
C ASN A 95 10.78 7.94 16.67
N LEU A 96 10.07 7.66 15.56
CA LEU A 96 8.84 8.36 15.21
C LEU A 96 7.83 8.38 16.38
N GLN A 97 7.16 9.52 16.54
CA GLN A 97 6.23 9.76 17.64
C GLN A 97 4.84 10.10 17.11
N LEU A 98 3.84 9.79 17.93
CA LEU A 98 2.47 10.22 17.75
C LEU A 98 2.29 11.57 18.46
N SER A 99 1.78 12.57 17.74
CA SER A 99 1.35 13.82 18.40
C SER A 99 0.06 13.57 19.18
N SER A 100 0.03 13.98 20.44
CA SER A 100 -1.19 13.98 21.27
C SER A 100 -1.99 15.24 21.03
N VAL A 101 -1.32 16.39 20.86
CA VAL A 101 -1.96 17.69 20.70
C VAL A 101 -2.44 17.86 19.27
N GLY A 102 -3.70 18.26 19.12
CA GLY A 102 -4.28 18.51 17.80
C GLY A 102 -4.49 17.25 16.96
N ASN A 103 -4.32 16.06 17.55
CA ASN A 103 -4.63 14.80 16.91
C ASN A 103 -6.11 14.46 17.11
N PRO A 104 -6.96 14.57 16.07
CA PRO A 104 -8.40 14.29 16.19
C PRO A 104 -8.69 12.81 16.45
N ASN A 105 -7.72 11.92 16.22
CA ASN A 105 -7.87 10.48 16.43
C ASN A 105 -7.61 10.06 17.87
N MET A 106 -7.16 10.98 18.74
CA MET A 106 -7.00 10.73 20.16
C MET A 106 -8.26 11.14 20.92
N PRO A 107 -8.89 10.24 21.72
CA PRO A 107 -10.06 10.57 22.55
C PRO A 107 -9.63 11.33 23.82
N VAL A 108 -8.71 12.27 23.69
CA VAL A 108 -8.12 13.03 24.80
C VAL A 108 -8.40 14.52 24.56
N PRO A 109 -9.02 15.23 25.50
CA PRO A 109 -9.20 16.68 25.40
C PRO A 109 -7.86 17.39 25.16
N ASN A 110 -7.82 18.36 24.24
CA ASN A 110 -6.59 19.09 23.87
C ASN A 110 -5.81 19.65 25.09
N ALA A 111 -6.52 20.13 26.12
CA ALA A 111 -5.90 20.64 27.33
C ALA A 111 -5.09 19.55 28.09
N ILE A 112 -5.57 18.31 28.07
CA ILE A 112 -4.87 17.16 28.65
C ILE A 112 -3.76 16.71 27.71
N ALA A 113 -4.02 16.66 26.40
CA ALA A 113 -3.03 16.26 25.41
C ALA A 113 -1.77 17.16 25.42
N ALA A 114 -1.90 18.43 25.81
CA ALA A 114 -0.79 19.38 25.92
C ALA A 114 0.08 19.20 27.17
N LEU A 115 -0.25 18.26 28.07
CA LEU A 115 0.56 18.01 29.25
C LEU A 115 1.94 17.43 28.88
N PRO A 116 3.03 17.84 29.57
CA PRO A 116 4.37 17.31 29.30
C PRO A 116 4.41 15.78 29.41
N GLY A 117 4.92 15.12 28.36
CA GLY A 117 5.07 13.66 28.31
C GLY A 117 3.89 12.91 27.71
N MET A 118 2.79 13.59 27.34
CA MET A 118 1.65 12.94 26.69
C MET A 118 2.02 12.29 25.36
N ASP A 119 2.82 12.94 24.52
CA ASP A 119 3.28 12.37 23.24
C ASP A 119 4.03 11.05 23.42
N ARG A 120 4.87 10.96 24.46
CA ARG A 120 5.56 9.71 24.79
C ARG A 120 4.59 8.62 25.25
N MET A 121 3.56 9.00 26.02
CA MET A 121 2.53 8.08 26.48
C MET A 121 1.67 7.57 25.32
N THR A 122 1.19 8.44 24.45
CA THR A 122 0.35 8.10 23.31
C THR A 122 1.12 7.31 22.26
N THR A 123 2.38 7.68 22.00
CA THR A 123 3.29 6.89 21.16
C THR A 123 3.49 5.48 21.72
N ARG A 124 3.72 5.34 23.03
CA ARG A 124 3.87 4.01 23.66
C ARG A 124 2.58 3.19 23.57
N MET A 125 1.43 3.82 23.80
CA MET A 125 0.13 3.18 23.64
C MET A 125 -0.08 2.69 22.20
N MET A 126 0.30 3.49 21.21
CA MET A 126 0.21 3.12 19.80
C MET A 126 1.15 1.96 19.45
N ARG A 127 2.43 2.02 19.85
CA ARG A 127 3.39 0.92 19.66
C ARG A 127 2.88 -0.39 20.26
N ASN A 128 2.41 -0.37 21.50
CA ASN A 128 1.82 -1.55 22.12
C ASN A 128 0.65 -2.12 21.31
N LYS A 129 -0.23 -1.27 20.76
CA LYS A 129 -1.34 -1.75 19.92
C LYS A 129 -0.86 -2.36 18.60
N ILE A 130 0.16 -1.79 17.97
CA ILE A 130 0.78 -2.33 16.75
C ILE A 130 1.33 -3.72 17.06
N ASP A 131 2.12 -3.83 18.14
CA ASP A 131 2.70 -5.10 18.60
C ASP A 131 1.62 -6.13 18.96
N ASP A 132 0.59 -5.74 19.70
CA ASP A 132 -0.52 -6.60 20.12
C ASP A 132 -1.39 -7.12 18.94
N ASN A 133 -1.29 -6.49 17.77
CA ASN A 133 -2.05 -6.86 16.57
C ASN A 133 -1.16 -7.43 15.46
N ASP A 134 0.08 -7.80 15.77
CA ASP A 134 1.05 -8.40 14.82
C ASP A 134 1.23 -7.55 13.55
N VAL A 135 1.19 -6.22 13.69
CA VAL A 135 1.45 -5.30 12.59
C VAL A 135 2.96 -5.13 12.43
N ALA A 136 3.46 -5.34 11.22
CA ALA A 136 4.88 -5.16 10.89
C ALA A 136 5.36 -3.75 11.26
N SER A 137 6.57 -3.64 11.81
CA SER A 137 7.19 -2.36 12.15
C SER A 137 7.47 -1.50 10.91
N ILE A 138 7.72 -0.19 11.12
CA ILE A 138 8.06 0.73 10.02
C ILE A 138 9.32 0.26 9.27
N GLU A 139 10.34 -0.21 9.98
CA GLU A 139 11.57 -0.73 9.38
C GLU A 139 11.28 -1.97 8.51
N GLU A 140 10.52 -2.94 9.02
CA GLU A 140 10.11 -4.12 8.24
C GLU A 140 9.29 -3.75 7.02
N LEU A 141 8.41 -2.74 7.12
CA LEU A 141 7.62 -2.26 5.99
C LEU A 141 8.49 -1.58 4.92
N ILE A 142 9.49 -0.78 5.32
CA ILE A 142 10.46 -0.17 4.39
C ILE A 142 11.27 -1.25 3.67
N GLU A 143 11.83 -2.20 4.42
CA GLU A 143 12.57 -3.33 3.86
C GLU A 143 11.71 -4.16 2.91
N THR A 144 10.45 -4.42 3.28
CA THR A 144 9.50 -5.15 2.43
C THR A 144 9.18 -4.38 1.16
N SER A 145 8.96 -3.06 1.25
CA SER A 145 8.72 -2.20 0.10
C SER A 145 9.90 -2.24 -0.88
N LEU A 146 11.13 -2.04 -0.39
CA LEU A 146 12.35 -2.10 -1.21
C LEU A 146 12.54 -3.49 -1.84
N ALA A 147 12.38 -4.56 -1.07
CA ALA A 147 12.50 -5.93 -1.55
C ALA A 147 11.43 -6.29 -2.60
N SER A 148 10.27 -5.64 -2.54
CA SER A 148 9.16 -5.82 -3.49
C SER A 148 9.30 -4.94 -4.72
N GLY A 149 10.36 -4.12 -4.81
CA GLY A 149 10.62 -3.24 -5.95
C GLY A 149 9.86 -1.91 -5.92
N VAL A 150 9.30 -1.51 -4.78
CA VAL A 150 8.75 -0.15 -4.62
C VAL A 150 9.89 0.86 -4.70
N GLU A 151 9.73 1.88 -5.54
CA GLU A 151 10.68 2.99 -5.62
C GLU A 151 10.42 3.99 -4.48
N LEU A 152 11.17 3.85 -3.38
CA LEU A 152 11.14 4.81 -2.28
C LEU A 152 12.00 6.03 -2.62
N GLN A 153 11.39 7.19 -2.77
CA GLN A 153 12.04 8.41 -3.20
C GLN A 153 12.15 9.44 -2.07
N ALA A 154 13.33 10.04 -1.89
CA ALA A 154 13.57 11.15 -0.98
C ALA A 154 13.71 12.47 -1.75
N CYS A 155 12.81 13.42 -1.48
CA CYS A 155 12.80 14.73 -2.15
C CYS A 155 14.07 15.54 -1.87
N GLN A 156 14.89 15.79 -2.88
CA GLN A 156 16.16 16.52 -2.78
C GLN A 156 15.99 17.91 -2.15
N MET A 157 14.96 18.64 -2.55
CA MET A 157 14.70 19.97 -1.97
C MET A 157 14.44 19.90 -0.45
N THR A 158 13.88 18.79 0.03
CA THR A 158 13.66 18.59 1.47
C THR A 158 14.95 18.16 2.17
N ILE A 159 15.75 17.30 1.56
CA ILE A 159 17.11 16.95 2.03
C ILE A 159 17.90 18.25 2.26
N ASP A 160 17.96 19.12 1.25
CA ASP A 160 18.65 20.40 1.31
C ASP A 160 18.06 21.35 2.38
N LEU A 161 16.72 21.37 2.51
CA LEU A 161 16.02 22.25 3.44
C LEU A 161 16.25 21.86 4.91
N LEU A 162 16.28 20.56 5.20
CA LEU A 162 16.46 20.03 6.54
C LEU A 162 17.95 19.81 6.89
N GLY A 163 18.82 19.84 5.88
CA GLY A 163 20.26 19.70 6.03
C GLY A 163 20.68 18.26 6.32
N TYR A 164 20.01 17.29 5.71
CA TYR A 164 20.39 15.88 5.78
C TYR A 164 21.43 15.53 4.73
N ASP A 165 22.19 14.47 4.99
CA ASP A 165 23.07 13.84 4.02
C ASP A 165 22.33 12.69 3.32
N GLU A 166 22.66 12.42 2.05
CA GLU A 166 22.02 11.31 1.30
C GLU A 166 22.31 9.94 1.93
N ASP A 167 23.42 9.82 2.65
CA ASP A 167 23.83 8.60 3.37
C ASP A 167 23.05 8.40 4.69
N ASP A 168 22.16 9.33 5.09
CA ASP A 168 21.31 9.21 6.28
C ASP A 168 20.07 8.31 6.06
N PHE A 169 19.79 7.94 4.81
CA PHE A 169 18.61 7.17 4.40
C PHE A 169 18.94 5.69 4.15
N TYR A 170 17.92 4.83 4.24
CA TYR A 170 18.07 3.39 3.97
C TYR A 170 18.65 3.10 2.58
N ASP A 171 19.52 2.08 2.51
CA ASP A 171 20.04 1.54 1.24
C ASP A 171 18.90 1.22 0.25
N GLY A 172 18.99 1.78 -0.95
CA GLY A 172 17.98 1.60 -2.00
C GLY A 172 16.94 2.73 -2.10
N VAL A 173 16.98 3.71 -1.20
CA VAL A 173 16.22 4.96 -1.37
C VAL A 173 16.81 5.79 -2.51
N THR A 174 15.96 6.24 -3.43
CA THR A 174 16.34 7.14 -4.53
C THR A 174 16.38 8.60 -4.05
N THR A 175 17.55 9.21 -4.10
CA THR A 175 17.77 10.65 -3.85
C THR A 175 17.87 11.43 -5.18
N GLY A 176 18.12 12.75 -5.13
CA GLY A 176 18.28 13.57 -6.34
C GLY A 176 16.99 13.83 -7.13
N VAL A 177 15.85 13.33 -6.65
CA VAL A 177 14.52 13.52 -7.24
C VAL A 177 13.81 14.72 -6.61
N GLY A 178 12.92 15.34 -7.37
CA GLY A 178 12.18 16.52 -6.89
C GLY A 178 10.73 16.51 -7.34
N ALA A 179 10.01 17.60 -7.04
CA ALA A 179 8.60 17.72 -7.39
C ALA A 179 8.31 17.54 -8.89
N ALA A 180 9.26 17.90 -9.76
CA ALA A 180 9.11 17.70 -11.20
C ALA A 180 9.10 16.23 -11.61
N SER A 181 9.97 15.40 -11.01
CA SER A 181 10.00 13.95 -11.25
C SER A 181 8.72 13.30 -10.73
N ALA A 182 8.38 13.55 -9.46
CA ALA A 182 7.15 13.01 -8.87
C ALA A 182 5.89 13.43 -9.64
N PHE A 183 5.87 14.66 -10.18
CA PHE A 183 4.76 15.11 -11.03
C PHE A 183 4.69 14.38 -12.36
N GLN A 184 5.82 14.06 -12.99
CA GLN A 184 5.85 13.27 -14.22
C GLN A 184 5.37 11.84 -13.95
N ASP A 185 5.83 11.21 -12.87
CA ASP A 185 5.38 9.88 -12.47
C ASP A 185 3.86 9.86 -12.24
N MET A 186 3.31 10.91 -11.61
CA MET A 186 1.86 11.05 -11.42
C MET A 186 1.09 11.22 -12.73
N VAL A 187 1.65 11.87 -13.76
CA VAL A 187 0.95 12.04 -15.06
C VAL A 187 0.65 10.70 -15.72
N ASP A 188 1.55 9.73 -15.55
CA ASP A 188 1.43 8.39 -16.14
C ASP A 188 0.82 7.36 -15.18
N ALA A 189 0.47 7.76 -13.95
CA ALA A 189 -0.03 6.85 -12.93
C ALA A 189 -1.55 6.63 -13.00
N ASP A 190 -1.97 5.38 -12.89
CA ASP A 190 -3.38 4.98 -12.79
C ASP A 190 -3.99 5.39 -11.44
N ILE A 191 -3.18 5.34 -10.37
CA ILE A 191 -3.59 5.68 -9.00
C ILE A 191 -2.62 6.70 -8.42
N GLN A 192 -3.17 7.80 -7.90
CA GLN A 192 -2.41 8.90 -7.30
C GLN A 192 -2.97 9.21 -5.92
N LEU A 193 -2.14 9.16 -4.88
CA LEU A 193 -2.54 9.45 -3.50
C LEU A 193 -1.61 10.48 -2.86
N LEU A 194 -2.18 11.32 -1.99
CA LEU A 194 -1.45 12.22 -1.10
C LEU A 194 -1.78 11.86 0.34
N VAL A 195 -0.76 11.59 1.16
CA VAL A 195 -0.88 11.10 2.54
C VAL A 195 -0.21 12.05 3.54
#